data_AF-A0A7S6N3F4-F1
#
_entry.id   AF-A0A7S6N3F4-F1
#
_cell.length_a   1.000
_cell.length_b   1.000
_cell.length_c   1.000
_cell.angle_alpha   90.00
_cell.angle_beta   90.00
_cell.angle_gamma   90.00
#
_symmetry.space_group_name_H-M   'P 1'
#
loop_
_entity.id
_entity.type
_entity.pdbx_description
1 polymer ?
#
loop_
_entity_poly.entity_id
_entity_poly.type
_entity_poly.pdbx_seq_one_letter_code
_entity_poly.pdbx_strand_id
1 'polypeptide(L)'
;MKRIIATLTLVVLVLQGTACGLLIYPERKGQKSGQIDPGVAILDAAGLIVFLVPGLVAFGVDFVTGCIYLPGGAKRADGAAPATIVLRPDEFDAAGISRAVSVATGQAVDLADPRVEAIAVADPAALQRTLAAIY
;
A
#
# COMPACT_ATOMS: atom_id res chain seq x y z
N MET A 1 -40.15 -21.90 4.94
CA MET A 1 -39.02 -22.08 4.01
C MET A 1 -38.64 -20.79 3.26
N LYS A 2 -39.53 -20.18 2.44
CA LYS A 2 -39.23 -18.92 1.71
C LYS A 2 -38.68 -17.77 2.57
N ARG A 3 -39.25 -17.56 3.77
CA ARG A 3 -38.80 -16.50 4.70
C ARG A 3 -37.39 -16.76 5.26
N ILE A 4 -37.08 -18.01 5.57
CA ILE A 4 -35.77 -18.43 6.10
C ILE A 4 -34.68 -18.27 5.03
N ILE A 5 -34.98 -18.68 3.79
CA ILE A 5 -34.08 -18.50 2.66
C ILE A 5 -33.83 -17.00 2.42
N ALA A 6 -34.88 -16.18 2.37
CA ALA A 6 -34.75 -14.73 2.18
C ALA A 6 -33.93 -14.06 3.30
N THR A 7 -34.14 -14.45 4.55
CA THR A 7 -33.35 -13.93 5.68
C THR A 7 -31.88 -14.37 5.58
N LEU A 8 -31.59 -15.62 5.24
CA LEU A 8 -30.22 -16.09 4.99
C LEU A 8 -29.55 -15.34 3.84
N THR A 9 -30.24 -15.13 2.73
CA THR A 9 -29.70 -14.39 1.58
C THR A 9 -29.40 -12.93 1.93
N LEU A 10 -30.29 -12.28 2.68
CA LEU A 10 -30.10 -10.90 3.14
C LEU A 10 -28.90 -10.79 4.10
N VAL A 11 -28.79 -11.72 5.05
CA VAL A 11 -27.66 -11.76 6.01
C VAL A 11 -26.35 -11.96 5.27
N VAL A 12 -26.29 -12.89 4.31
CA VAL A 12 -25.10 -13.09 3.46
C VAL A 12 -24.78 -11.82 2.70
N LEU A 13 -25.75 -11.18 2.06
CA LEU A 13 -25.53 -9.96 1.27
C LEU A 13 -24.98 -8.80 2.13
N VAL A 14 -25.50 -8.64 3.35
CA VAL A 14 -25.02 -7.62 4.29
C VAL A 14 -23.62 -7.93 4.78
N LEU A 15 -23.32 -9.19 5.14
CA LEU A 15 -21.97 -9.60 5.55
C LEU A 15 -20.93 -9.38 4.44
N GLN A 16 -21.29 -9.66 3.18
CA GLN A 16 -20.41 -9.49 2.02
C GLN A 16 -20.09 -8.02 1.76
N GLY A 17 -21.02 -7.11 2.05
CA GLY A 17 -20.80 -5.67 1.95
C GLY A 17 -19.91 -5.10 3.04
N THR A 18 -19.98 -5.64 4.27
CA THR A 18 -19.17 -5.17 5.40
C THR A 18 -17.78 -5.82 5.47
N ALA A 19 -17.57 -6.96 4.81
CA ALA A 19 -16.30 -7.69 4.87
C ALA A 19 -15.29 -7.25 3.80
N CYS A 20 -15.67 -6.37 2.85
CA CYS A 20 -14.75 -5.91 1.82
C CYS A 20 -14.05 -4.64 2.29
N GLY A 21 -12.74 -4.70 2.53
CA GLY A 21 -11.89 -3.56 2.86
C GLY A 21 -12.00 -2.43 1.84
N LEU A 22 -12.33 -2.72 0.58
CA LEU A 22 -12.65 -1.72 -0.45
C LEU A 22 -13.87 -0.84 -0.11
N LEU A 23 -14.88 -1.38 0.57
CA LEU A 23 -16.08 -0.61 0.96
C LEU A 23 -15.83 0.21 2.23
N ILE A 24 -15.02 -0.31 3.15
CA ILE A 24 -14.73 0.37 4.42
C ILE A 24 -13.65 1.45 4.23
N TYR A 25 -12.65 1.17 3.39
CA TYR A 25 -11.47 2.01 3.17
C TYR A 25 -11.21 2.27 1.68
N PRO A 26 -12.13 2.94 0.96
CA PRO A 26 -11.99 3.21 -0.46
C PRO A 26 -10.78 4.11 -0.78
N GLU A 27 -10.32 4.90 0.18
CA GLU A 27 -9.16 5.78 0.06
C GLU A 27 -7.83 5.03 -0.10
N ARG A 28 -7.78 3.73 0.21
CA ARG A 28 -6.58 2.89 0.13
C ARG A 28 -6.44 2.19 -1.23
N LYS A 29 -7.37 2.43 -2.15
CA LYS A 29 -7.36 1.82 -3.48
C LYS A 29 -6.12 2.20 -4.28
N GLY A 30 -5.47 1.22 -4.89
CA GLY A 30 -4.30 1.40 -5.75
C GLY A 30 -2.97 1.17 -5.04
N GLN A 31 -2.98 0.80 -3.75
CA GLN A 31 -1.77 0.37 -3.06
C GLN A 31 -1.28 -0.99 -3.59
N LYS A 32 -0.04 -1.04 -4.08
CA LYS A 32 0.56 -2.27 -4.62
C LYS A 32 1.40 -3.05 -3.62
N SER A 33 1.81 -2.41 -2.53
CA SER A 33 2.63 -3.01 -1.48
C SER A 33 2.58 -2.15 -0.23
N GLY A 34 2.67 -2.76 0.95
CA GLY A 34 2.72 -2.03 2.20
C GLY A 34 2.65 -2.98 3.40
N GLN A 35 2.60 -2.40 4.60
CA GLN A 35 2.26 -3.18 5.78
C GLN A 35 0.79 -3.61 5.70
N ILE A 36 0.51 -4.88 6.00
CA ILE A 36 -0.86 -5.40 6.00
C ILE A 36 -1.62 -4.83 7.20
N ASP A 37 -2.83 -4.31 6.96
CA ASP A 37 -3.76 -3.89 8.01
C ASP A 37 -4.29 -5.14 8.73
N PRO A 38 -3.92 -5.36 10.00
CA PRO A 38 -4.34 -6.55 10.73
C PRO A 38 -5.86 -6.61 10.93
N GLY A 39 -6.57 -5.48 10.97
CA GLY A 39 -8.03 -5.45 11.08
C GLY A 39 -8.70 -6.03 9.84
N VAL A 40 -8.27 -5.59 8.65
CA VAL A 40 -8.79 -6.10 7.37
C VAL A 40 -8.41 -7.57 7.19
N ALA A 41 -7.15 -7.94 7.46
CA ALA A 41 -6.69 -9.32 7.32
C ALA A 41 -7.41 -10.30 8.27
N ILE A 42 -7.69 -9.90 9.51
CA ILE A 42 -8.47 -10.71 10.46
C ILE A 42 -9.91 -10.86 9.97
N LEU A 43 -10.52 -9.79 9.43
CA LEU A 43 -11.88 -9.81 8.93
C LEU A 43 -12.02 -10.76 7.72
N ASP A 44 -11.11 -10.69 6.76
CA ASP A 44 -11.10 -11.61 5.61
C ASP A 44 -10.81 -13.06 6.04
N ALA A 45 -9.87 -13.25 6.97
CA ALA A 45 -9.56 -14.58 7.52
C ALA A 45 -10.76 -15.20 8.26
N ALA A 46 -11.49 -14.39 9.04
CA ALA A 46 -12.74 -14.82 9.66
C ALA A 46 -13.79 -15.18 8.59
N GLY A 47 -13.88 -14.38 7.52
CA GLY A 47 -14.71 -14.68 6.34
C GLY A 47 -14.36 -16.03 5.71
N LEU A 48 -13.06 -16.33 5.52
CA LEU A 48 -12.55 -17.60 4.99
C LEU A 48 -12.93 -18.80 5.86
N ILE A 49 -12.89 -18.64 7.19
CA ILE A 49 -13.21 -19.73 8.15
C ILE A 49 -14.71 -20.04 8.16
N VAL A 50 -15.57 -19.02 8.16
CA VAL A 50 -17.03 -19.21 8.26
C VAL A 50 -17.66 -19.50 6.90
N PHE A 51 -17.13 -18.91 5.82
CA PHE A 51 -17.61 -19.05 4.44
C PHE A 51 -16.45 -19.05 3.44
N LEU A 52 -15.95 -20.25 3.09
CA LEU A 52 -14.75 -20.41 2.26
C LEU A 52 -14.78 -19.59 0.94
N VAL A 53 -15.82 -19.76 0.12
CA VAL A 53 -15.90 -19.10 -1.19
C VAL A 53 -16.02 -17.56 -1.05
N PRO A 54 -16.97 -17.02 -0.27
CA PRO A 54 -17.04 -15.58 0.03
C PRO A 54 -15.75 -14.99 0.59
N GLY A 55 -15.15 -15.64 1.60
CA GLY A 55 -13.95 -15.15 2.25
C GLY A 55 -12.76 -15.12 1.32
N LEU A 56 -12.58 -16.15 0.48
CA LEU A 56 -11.51 -16.18 -0.51
C LEU A 56 -11.63 -15.04 -1.52
N VAL A 57 -12.86 -14.74 -1.96
CA VAL A 57 -13.12 -13.62 -2.88
C VAL A 57 -12.82 -12.28 -2.22
N ALA A 58 -13.28 -12.04 -0.98
CA ALA A 58 -13.01 -10.80 -0.25
C ALA A 58 -11.50 -10.57 -0.07
N PHE A 59 -10.81 -11.60 0.42
CA PHE A 59 -9.36 -11.59 0.59
C PHE A 59 -8.64 -11.26 -0.73
N GLY A 60 -9.02 -11.91 -1.83
CA GLY A 60 -8.45 -11.65 -3.15
C GLY A 60 -8.71 -10.23 -3.65
N VAL A 61 -9.93 -9.71 -3.48
CA VAL A 61 -10.30 -8.35 -3.90
C VAL A 61 -9.51 -7.31 -3.11
N ASP A 62 -9.34 -7.48 -1.81
CA ASP A 62 -8.61 -6.53 -0.96
C ASP A 62 -7.10 -6.53 -1.26
N PHE A 63 -6.52 -7.67 -1.68
CA PHE A 63 -5.16 -7.74 -2.22
C PHE A 63 -5.03 -7.06 -3.59
N VAL A 64 -5.93 -7.33 -4.53
CA VAL A 64 -5.88 -6.77 -5.89
C VAL A 64 -6.12 -5.26 -5.89
N THR A 65 -7.01 -4.79 -5.02
CA THR A 65 -7.33 -3.36 -4.90
C THR A 65 -6.36 -2.62 -4.00
N GLY A 66 -5.63 -3.33 -3.13
CA GLY A 66 -4.68 -2.74 -2.19
C GLY A 66 -5.29 -2.32 -0.85
N CYS A 67 -6.59 -2.56 -0.63
CA CYS A 67 -7.27 -2.16 0.60
C CYS A 67 -6.87 -3.00 1.82
N ILE A 68 -6.18 -4.13 1.62
CA ILE A 68 -5.58 -4.90 2.73
C ILE A 68 -4.34 -4.22 3.32
N TYR A 69 -3.76 -3.22 2.65
CA TYR A 69 -2.58 -2.51 3.14
C TYR A 69 -2.96 -1.28 3.98
N LEU A 70 -2.09 -0.91 4.92
CA LEU A 70 -2.20 0.31 5.70
C LEU A 70 -2.00 1.57 4.82
N PRO A 71 -2.73 2.66 5.10
CA PRO A 71 -2.53 3.93 4.40
C PRO A 71 -1.10 4.45 4.61
N GLY A 72 -0.48 4.97 3.56
CA GLY A 72 0.89 5.48 3.62
C GLY A 72 1.96 4.39 3.63
N GLY A 73 1.65 3.18 3.14
CA GLY A 73 2.63 2.13 2.91
C GLY A 73 3.79 2.65 2.04
N ALA A 74 4.87 3.08 2.71
CA ALA A 74 6.12 3.40 2.05
C ALA A 74 6.48 2.20 1.17
N LYS A 75 6.78 2.46 -0.11
CA LYS A 75 7.37 1.45 -0.98
C LYS A 75 8.66 1.01 -0.29
N ARG A 76 8.60 -0.10 0.44
CA ARG A 76 9.77 -0.68 1.10
C ARG A 76 10.67 -1.15 -0.03
N ALA A 77 11.83 -0.51 -0.17
CA ALA A 77 12.92 -1.11 -0.90
C ALA A 77 13.38 -2.32 -0.07
N ASP A 78 13.74 -3.42 -0.73
CA ASP A 78 13.99 -4.73 -0.11
C ASP A 78 15.16 -4.72 0.90
N GLY A 79 14.90 -4.27 2.13
CA GLY A 79 15.82 -4.35 3.28
C GLY A 79 17.11 -3.54 3.18
N ALA A 80 17.36 -2.83 2.08
CA ALA A 80 18.52 -1.97 1.93
C ALA A 80 18.24 -0.58 2.51
N ALA A 81 19.10 -0.13 3.44
CA ALA A 81 19.03 1.22 3.97
C ALA A 81 19.06 2.24 2.81
N PRO A 82 18.19 3.27 2.85
CA PRO A 82 18.10 4.24 1.79
C PRO A 82 19.40 5.05 1.67
N ALA A 83 19.93 5.14 0.45
CA ALA A 83 21.10 5.98 0.17
C ALA A 83 20.70 7.46 0.25
N THR A 84 21.43 8.24 1.06
CA THR A 84 21.25 9.69 1.14
C THR A 84 22.27 10.37 0.22
N ILE A 85 21.79 11.18 -0.73
CA ILE A 85 22.62 11.96 -1.63
C ILE A 85 22.41 13.43 -1.29
N VAL A 86 23.49 14.13 -0.96
CA VAL A 86 23.47 15.57 -0.70
C VAL A 86 23.90 16.28 -1.97
N LEU A 87 22.99 17.10 -2.52
CA LEU A 87 23.27 17.94 -3.68
C LEU A 87 23.57 19.35 -3.24
N ARG A 88 24.44 20.03 -4.00
CA ARG A 88 24.65 21.46 -3.82
C ARG A 88 23.43 22.22 -4.35
N PRO A 89 23.10 23.41 -3.80
CA PRO A 89 21.93 24.17 -4.25
C PRO A 89 21.97 24.55 -5.74
N ASP A 90 23.16 24.75 -6.32
CA ASP A 90 23.40 25.02 -7.73
C ASP A 90 23.21 23.79 -8.65
N GLU A 91 23.19 22.59 -8.07
CA GLU A 91 22.98 21.31 -8.75
C GLU A 91 21.61 20.70 -8.44
N PHE A 92 20.75 21.44 -7.74
CA PHE A 92 19.39 21.00 -7.38
C PHE A 92 18.40 21.28 -8.52
N ASP A 93 18.70 20.74 -9.69
CA ASP A 93 17.83 20.73 -10.86
C ASP A 93 17.55 19.29 -11.31
N ALA A 94 16.57 19.10 -12.20
CA ALA A 94 16.17 17.76 -12.65
C ALA A 94 17.35 16.98 -13.27
N ALA A 95 18.23 17.66 -14.01
CA ALA A 95 19.39 17.04 -14.63
C ALA A 95 20.44 16.60 -13.59
N GLY A 96 20.71 17.42 -12.58
CA GLY A 96 21.60 17.13 -11.46
C GLY A 96 21.08 15.98 -10.61
N ILE A 97 19.79 15.97 -10.28
CA ILE A 97 19.14 14.89 -9.53
C ILE A 97 19.22 13.57 -10.30
N SER A 98 18.80 13.52 -11.57
CA SER A 98 18.87 12.30 -12.41
C SER A 98 20.29 11.73 -12.44
N ARG A 99 21.28 12.59 -12.64
CA ARG A 99 22.69 12.18 -12.70
C ARG A 99 23.16 11.62 -11.36
N ALA A 100 22.89 12.31 -10.27
CA ALA A 100 23.37 11.91 -8.95
C ALA A 100 22.74 10.58 -8.51
N VAL A 101 21.43 10.40 -8.73
CA VAL A 101 20.74 9.12 -8.47
C VAL A 101 21.29 8.01 -9.38
N SER A 102 21.57 8.31 -10.65
CA SER A 102 22.10 7.30 -11.57
C SER A 102 23.51 6.84 -11.18
N VAL A 103 24.36 7.76 -10.73
CA VAL A 103 25.71 7.43 -10.23
C VAL A 103 25.64 6.62 -8.94
N ALA A 104 24.77 7.00 -8.00
CA ALA A 104 24.66 6.32 -6.71
C ALA A 104 24.07 4.91 -6.82
N THR A 105 23.13 4.69 -7.75
CA THR A 105 22.44 3.40 -7.93
C THR A 105 23.07 2.52 -9.01
N GLY A 106 23.88 3.09 -9.90
CA GLY A 106 24.37 2.41 -11.11
C GLY A 106 23.29 2.15 -12.15
N GLN A 107 22.08 2.69 -11.99
CA GLN A 107 20.95 2.54 -12.91
C GLN A 107 20.70 3.85 -13.66
N ALA A 108 20.34 3.78 -14.94
CA ALA A 108 19.88 4.98 -15.65
C ALA A 108 18.49 5.38 -15.12
N VAL A 109 18.41 6.52 -14.42
CA VAL A 109 17.16 7.05 -13.86
C VAL A 109 16.69 8.25 -14.67
N ASP A 110 15.47 8.15 -15.21
CA ASP A 110 14.75 9.24 -15.84
C ASP A 110 13.64 9.72 -14.89
N LEU A 111 13.70 10.98 -14.45
CA LEU A 111 12.69 11.57 -13.56
C LEU A 111 11.34 11.77 -14.25
N ALA A 112 11.27 11.73 -15.59
CA ALA A 112 10.02 11.75 -16.33
C ALA A 112 9.34 10.38 -16.41
N ASP A 113 10.02 9.30 -15.98
CA ASP A 113 9.42 7.97 -15.94
C ASP A 113 8.24 7.95 -14.95
N PRO A 114 7.05 7.49 -15.35
CA PRO A 114 5.86 7.45 -14.48
C PRO A 114 6.02 6.54 -13.25
N ARG A 115 7.08 5.73 -13.18
CA ARG A 115 7.42 4.91 -12.02
C ARG A 115 8.21 5.68 -10.96
N VAL A 116 8.78 6.83 -11.30
CA VAL A 116 9.53 7.71 -10.39
C VAL A 116 8.57 8.69 -9.73
N GLU A 117 8.72 8.85 -8.42
CA GLU A 117 7.86 9.70 -7.60
C GLU A 117 8.72 10.63 -6.75
N ALA A 118 8.46 11.94 -6.85
CA ALA A 118 9.15 12.96 -6.07
C ALA A 118 8.22 13.46 -4.98
N ILE A 119 8.66 13.37 -3.72
CA ILE A 119 7.90 13.79 -2.55
C ILE A 119 8.68 14.90 -1.84
N ALA A 120 8.04 16.05 -1.65
CA ALA A 120 8.59 17.12 -0.83
C ALA A 120 8.43 16.74 0.65
N VAL A 121 9.54 16.65 1.37
CA VAL A 121 9.54 16.27 2.79
C VAL A 121 9.76 17.52 3.63
N ALA A 122 8.75 17.89 4.42
CA ALA A 122 8.78 19.10 5.25
C ALA A 122 9.73 18.98 6.45
N ASP A 123 9.87 17.78 7.03
CA ASP A 123 10.82 17.49 8.13
C ASP A 123 11.76 16.33 7.73
N PRO A 124 12.95 16.64 7.20
CA PRO A 124 13.95 15.65 6.83
C PRO A 124 14.41 14.79 8.02
N ALA A 125 14.43 15.36 9.23
CA ALA A 125 14.87 14.66 10.43
C ALA A 125 13.80 13.66 10.92
N ALA A 126 12.51 13.97 10.76
CA ALA A 126 11.44 13.01 11.00
C ALA A 126 11.53 11.83 10.02
N LEU A 127 11.75 12.11 8.73
CA LEU A 127 11.93 11.06 7.73
C LEU A 127 13.09 10.13 8.08
N GLN A 128 14.26 10.68 8.42
CA GLN A 128 15.42 9.87 8.81
C GLN A 128 15.14 9.00 10.04
N ARG A 129 14.44 9.53 11.06
CA ARG A 129 14.01 8.75 12.23
C ARG A 129 13.07 7.61 11.85
N THR A 130 12.11 7.86 10.96
CA THR A 130 11.18 6.83 10.48
C THR A 130 11.90 5.77 9.66
N LEU A 131 12.82 6.16 8.77
CA LEU A 131 13.61 5.21 7.97
C LEU A 131 14.52 4.35 8.86
N ALA A 132 15.20 4.94 9.83
CA ALA A 132 16.06 4.23 10.79
C ALA A 132 15.29 3.30 11.75
N ALA A 133 13.97 3.47 11.88
CA ALA A 133 13.12 2.56 12.65
C ALA A 133 12.59 1.38 11.80
N ILE A 134 12.71 1.47 10.48
CA ILE A 134 12.14 0.52 9.51
C ILE A 134 13.21 -0.38 8.88
N TYR A 135 14.46 0.09 8.81
CA TYR A 135 15.66 -0.65 8.40
C TYR A 135 16.58 -0.86 9.60
#